data_AF-A0A5A9Q0H5-F1
#
_entry.id   AF-A0A5A9Q0H5-F1
#
_cell.length_a   1.000
_cell.length_b   1.000
_cell.length_c   1.000
_cell.angle_alpha   90.00
_cell.angle_beta   90.00
_cell.angle_gamma   90.00
#
_symmetry.space_group_name_H-M   'P 1'
#
loop_
_entity.id
_entity.type
_entity.pdbx_description
1 polymer ?
#
loop_
_entity_poly.entity_id
_entity_poly.type
_entity_poly.pdbx_seq_one_letter_code
_entity_poly.pdbx_strand_id
1 'polypeptide(L)'
;MSSLTVLTGLIDVTEPKFCVAVIAIIFNPFFWNVIARWEHRTRGLTRLFGGPNTACYSLGILILLLNVYRSHSITVAMKGQPRWEALDNALVYYAGAALMAIGSLFVISSFLALGFSGTFLGDYFDILMDQKVTGFPFNVMDNPMYWGSTANYLSLALMYFRITWLCAH
;
A
#
# COMPACT_ATOMS: atom_id res chain seq x y z
N MET A 1 7.23 2.59 35.23
CA MET A 1 5.99 2.11 34.61
C MET A 1 6.24 2.09 33.10
N SER A 2 6.32 0.89 32.53
CA SER A 2 6.88 0.61 31.21
C SER A 2 6.03 1.16 30.07
N SER A 3 6.66 1.76 29.06
CA SER A 3 6.03 2.31 27.85
C SER A 3 5.06 1.36 27.14
N LEU A 4 5.21 0.04 27.34
CA LEU A 4 4.28 -0.99 26.86
C LEU A 4 2.85 -0.82 27.39
N THR A 5 2.68 -0.43 28.65
CA THR A 5 1.37 -0.30 29.30
C THR A 5 0.55 0.89 28.76
N VAL A 6 1.24 1.94 28.31
CA VAL A 6 0.61 3.10 27.65
C VAL A 6 0.19 2.74 26.22
N LEU A 7 1.04 2.00 25.50
CA LEU A 7 0.73 1.49 24.15
C LEU A 7 -0.47 0.53 24.14
N THR A 8 -0.61 -0.33 25.15
CA THR A 8 -1.76 -1.25 25.28
C THR A 8 -3.06 -0.57 25.68
N GLY A 9 -3.01 0.64 26.26
CA GLY A 9 -4.21 1.43 26.59
C GLY A 9 -4.72 2.33 25.45
N LEU A 10 -3.90 2.52 24.41
CA LEU A 10 -4.19 3.40 23.27
C LEU A 10 -4.77 2.66 22.05
N ILE A 11 -4.64 1.33 22.01
CA ILE A 11 -5.09 0.49 20.90
C ILE A 11 -6.14 -0.47 21.43
N ASP A 12 -7.41 -0.23 21.10
CA ASP A 12 -8.48 -1.17 21.41
C ASP A 12 -8.41 -2.39 20.48
N VAL A 13 -7.62 -3.39 20.89
CA VAL A 13 -7.42 -4.68 20.20
C VAL A 13 -8.70 -5.54 20.16
N THR A 14 -9.75 -5.14 20.86
CA THR A 14 -11.03 -5.85 20.96
C THR A 14 -12.01 -5.47 19.85
N GLU A 15 -11.76 -4.39 19.11
CA GLU A 15 -12.65 -3.97 18.02
C GLU A 15 -12.55 -4.96 16.84
N PRO A 16 -13.64 -5.62 16.43
CA PRO A 16 -13.64 -6.59 15.33
C PRO A 16 -13.10 -6.01 14.02
N LYS A 17 -13.29 -4.71 13.79
CA LYS A 17 -12.78 -3.97 12.62
C LYS A 17 -11.25 -3.88 12.62
N PHE A 18 -10.62 -3.81 13.80
CA PHE A 18 -9.17 -3.83 13.93
C PHE A 18 -8.61 -5.21 13.56
N CYS A 19 -9.23 -6.29 14.05
CA CYS A 19 -8.86 -7.65 13.65
C CYS A 19 -9.01 -7.90 12.15
N VAL A 20 -10.12 -7.45 11.54
CA VAL A 20 -10.33 -7.55 10.09
C VAL A 20 -9.28 -6.75 9.32
N ALA A 21 -8.91 -5.54 9.78
CA ALA A 21 -7.85 -4.75 9.17
C ALA A 21 -6.49 -5.45 9.25
N VAL A 22 -6.12 -6.02 10.40
CA VAL A 22 -4.87 -6.77 10.58
C VAL A 22 -4.83 -8.01 9.69
N ILE A 23 -5.91 -8.78 9.65
CA ILE A 23 -6.02 -9.95 8.77
C ILE A 23 -5.90 -9.53 7.30
N ALA A 24 -6.57 -8.46 6.88
CA ALA A 24 -6.48 -7.96 5.51
C ALA A 24 -5.07 -7.43 5.14
N ILE A 25 -4.32 -6.89 6.11
CA ILE A 25 -2.93 -6.45 5.94
C ILE A 25 -2.00 -7.65 5.77
N ILE A 26 -2.17 -8.73 6.54
CA ILE A 26 -1.32 -9.93 6.47
C ILE A 26 -1.70 -10.80 5.26
N PHE A 27 -2.99 -10.94 4.98
CA PHE A 27 -3.51 -11.80 3.93
C PHE A 27 -3.06 -11.33 2.54
N ASN A 28 -3.04 -10.02 2.29
CA ASN A 28 -2.65 -9.47 0.98
C ASN A 28 -1.26 -9.91 0.50
N PRO A 29 -0.16 -9.62 1.23
CA PRO A 29 1.18 -10.04 0.81
C PRO A 29 1.33 -11.56 0.81
N PHE A 30 0.61 -12.30 1.67
CA PHE A 30 0.62 -13.76 1.64
C PHE A 30 -0.02 -14.31 0.37
N PHE A 31 -1.22 -13.83 0.03
CA PHE A 31 -1.98 -14.24 -1.14
C PHE A 31 -1.20 -14.02 -2.43
N TRP A 32 -0.59 -12.84 -2.61
CA TRP A 32 0.16 -12.53 -3.84
C TRP A 32 1.43 -13.38 -3.94
N ASN A 33 2.15 -13.57 -2.83
CA ASN A 33 3.33 -14.43 -2.80
C ASN A 33 3.01 -15.89 -3.14
N VAL A 34 1.91 -16.43 -2.62
CA VAL A 34 1.50 -17.80 -2.89
C VAL A 34 1.07 -17.97 -4.33
N ILE A 35 0.21 -17.08 -4.84
CA ILE A 35 -0.26 -17.14 -6.23
C ILE A 35 0.89 -16.96 -7.21
N ALA A 36 1.78 -15.97 -6.99
CA ALA A 36 2.90 -15.73 -7.88
C ALA A 36 3.84 -16.94 -7.95
N ARG A 37 4.21 -17.52 -6.79
CA ARG A 37 5.05 -18.73 -6.76
C ARG A 37 4.34 -19.94 -7.39
N TRP A 38 3.05 -20.09 -7.16
CA TRP A 38 2.26 -21.15 -7.77
C TRP A 38 2.24 -21.00 -9.28
N GLU A 39 2.05 -19.78 -9.79
CA GLU A 39 2.08 -19.47 -11.22
C GLU A 39 3.44 -19.77 -11.84
N HIS A 40 4.54 -19.33 -11.22
CA HIS A 40 5.89 -19.60 -11.73
C HIS A 40 6.20 -21.11 -11.77
N ARG A 41 5.64 -21.92 -10.88
CA ARG A 41 5.85 -23.39 -10.91
C ARG A 41 4.93 -24.12 -11.86
N THR A 42 3.66 -23.69 -11.98
CA THR A 42 2.62 -24.48 -12.65
C THR A 42 2.13 -23.89 -13.96
N ARG A 43 2.36 -22.59 -14.20
CA ARG A 43 1.77 -21.83 -15.31
C ARG A 43 0.25 -21.97 -15.37
N GLY A 44 -0.40 -22.14 -14.22
CA GLY A 44 -1.82 -22.45 -14.13
C GLY A 44 -2.72 -21.31 -14.59
N LEU A 45 -2.43 -20.07 -14.16
CA LEU A 45 -3.14 -18.86 -14.60
C LEU A 45 -2.86 -18.58 -16.07
N THR A 46 -1.60 -18.71 -16.52
CA THR A 46 -1.26 -18.56 -17.95
C THR A 46 -2.08 -19.50 -18.83
N ARG A 47 -2.26 -20.77 -18.41
CA ARG A 47 -3.11 -21.72 -19.13
C ARG A 47 -4.61 -21.39 -19.04
N LEU A 48 -5.08 -20.93 -17.89
CA LEU A 48 -6.49 -20.58 -17.67
C LEU A 48 -6.92 -19.37 -18.50
N PHE A 49 -6.08 -18.33 -18.57
CA PHE A 49 -6.35 -17.07 -19.24
C PHE A 49 -5.82 -17.02 -20.69
N GLY A 50 -5.31 -18.15 -21.20
CA GLY A 50 -4.86 -18.30 -22.58
C GLY A 50 -3.59 -17.52 -22.96
N GLY A 51 -2.85 -16.97 -21.99
CA GLY A 51 -1.61 -16.25 -22.24
C GLY A 51 -0.99 -15.62 -20.98
N PRO A 52 0.33 -15.37 -20.98
CA PRO A 52 1.04 -14.82 -19.83
C PRO A 52 0.67 -13.36 -19.57
N ASN A 53 0.51 -12.57 -20.63
CA ASN A 53 0.09 -11.17 -20.54
C ASN A 53 -1.30 -11.04 -19.93
N THR A 54 -2.30 -11.74 -20.46
CA THR A 54 -3.68 -11.69 -19.96
C THR A 54 -3.76 -12.13 -18.51
N ALA A 55 -3.04 -13.20 -18.14
CA ALA A 55 -2.98 -13.68 -16.75
C ALA A 55 -2.32 -12.66 -15.80
N CYS A 56 -1.22 -12.01 -16.19
CA CYS A 56 -0.57 -10.96 -15.41
C CYS A 56 -1.48 -9.73 -15.24
N TYR A 57 -2.14 -9.28 -16.31
CA TYR A 57 -3.10 -8.16 -16.22
C TYR A 57 -4.29 -8.48 -15.31
N SER A 58 -4.87 -9.69 -15.43
CA SER A 58 -5.95 -10.13 -14.54
C SER A 58 -5.52 -10.19 -13.08
N LEU A 59 -4.32 -10.73 -12.80
CA LEU A 59 -3.78 -10.76 -11.43
C LEU A 59 -3.49 -9.35 -10.90
N GLY A 60 -2.90 -8.47 -11.72
CA GLY A 60 -2.63 -7.08 -11.33
C GLY A 60 -3.90 -6.30 -11.02
N ILE A 61 -4.97 -6.49 -11.79
CA ILE A 61 -6.29 -5.90 -11.50
C ILE A 61 -6.83 -6.43 -10.17
N LEU A 62 -6.73 -7.73 -9.92
CA LEU A 62 -7.14 -8.32 -8.64
C LEU A 62 -6.34 -7.74 -7.46
N ILE A 63 -5.02 -7.59 -7.62
CA ILE A 63 -4.13 -6.97 -6.64
C ILE A 63 -4.55 -5.51 -6.36
N LEU A 64 -4.86 -4.75 -7.40
CA LEU A 64 -5.35 -3.37 -7.27
C LEU A 64 -6.66 -3.31 -6.49
N LEU A 65 -7.63 -4.17 -6.82
CA LEU A 65 -8.92 -4.24 -6.12
C LEU A 65 -8.73 -4.60 -4.63
N LEU A 66 -7.89 -5.58 -4.34
CA LEU A 66 -7.56 -5.96 -2.96
C LEU A 66 -6.85 -4.83 -2.20
N ASN A 67 -5.99 -4.06 -2.87
CA ASN A 67 -5.37 -2.87 -2.29
C ASN A 67 -6.39 -1.78 -1.97
N VAL A 68 -7.34 -1.51 -2.86
CA VAL A 68 -8.43 -0.55 -2.60
C VAL A 68 -9.26 -1.01 -1.40
N TYR A 69 -9.62 -2.29 -1.34
CA TYR A 69 -10.35 -2.86 -0.21
C TYR A 69 -9.58 -2.74 1.11
N ARG A 70 -8.26 -2.99 1.09
CA ARG A 70 -7.39 -2.81 2.27
C ARG A 70 -7.35 -1.34 2.72
N SER A 71 -7.14 -0.40 1.79
CA SER A 71 -7.12 1.02 2.09
C SER A 71 -8.45 1.51 2.68
N HIS A 72 -9.58 1.05 2.13
CA HIS A 72 -10.90 1.33 2.67
C HIS A 72 -11.05 0.77 4.10
N SER A 73 -10.67 -0.49 4.32
CA SER A 73 -10.76 -1.14 5.63
C SER A 73 -9.90 -0.43 6.70
N ILE A 74 -8.68 -0.01 6.35
CA ILE A 74 -7.81 0.77 7.22
C ILE A 74 -8.44 2.13 7.54
N THR A 75 -8.98 2.81 6.53
CA THR A 75 -9.63 4.12 6.73
C THR A 75 -10.82 4.02 7.68
N VAL A 76 -11.63 2.96 7.56
CA VAL A 76 -12.75 2.69 8.46
C VAL A 76 -12.26 2.36 9.87
N ALA A 77 -11.20 1.56 10.02
CA ALA A 77 -10.62 1.26 11.33
C ALA A 77 -10.05 2.52 12.01
N MET A 78 -9.39 3.41 11.25
CA MET A 78 -8.86 4.67 11.77
C MET A 78 -9.97 5.61 12.27
N LYS A 79 -11.20 5.54 11.73
CA LYS A 79 -12.32 6.39 12.18
C LYS A 79 -12.77 6.07 13.60
N GLY A 80 -12.49 4.86 14.08
CA GLY A 80 -12.86 4.40 15.41
C GLY A 80 -11.79 4.60 16.49
N GLN A 81 -10.60 5.10 16.15
CA GLN A 81 -9.48 5.20 17.10
C GLN A 81 -9.46 6.56 17.85
N PRO A 82 -9.02 6.58 19.11
CA PRO A 82 -8.93 7.80 19.92
C PRO A 82 -7.94 8.81 19.32
N ARG A 83 -8.33 10.09 19.36
CA ARG A 83 -7.61 11.20 18.72
C ARG A 83 -6.46 11.68 19.60
N TRP A 84 -5.30 11.94 19.00
CA TRP A 84 -4.17 12.61 19.67
C TRP A 84 -4.19 14.11 19.37
N GLU A 85 -4.62 14.91 20.35
CA GLU A 85 -4.73 16.38 20.25
C GLU A 85 -3.39 17.07 19.94
N ALA A 86 -2.26 16.46 20.31
CA ALA A 86 -0.93 17.00 20.05
C ALA A 86 -0.56 17.11 18.56
N LEU A 87 -1.26 16.38 17.68
CA LEU A 87 -1.02 16.40 16.23
C LEU A 87 -2.01 17.28 15.46
N ASP A 88 -2.94 17.95 16.15
CA ASP A 88 -3.90 18.88 15.56
C ASP A 88 -3.29 20.28 15.34
N ASN A 89 -2.28 20.35 14.47
CA ASN A 89 -1.62 21.60 14.10
C ASN A 89 -1.60 21.76 12.57
N ALA A 90 -1.81 23.00 12.09
CA ALA A 90 -1.73 23.32 10.67
C ALA A 90 -0.39 22.95 10.03
N LEU A 91 0.71 23.12 10.76
CA LEU A 91 2.04 22.74 10.29
C LEU A 91 2.15 21.24 10.04
N VAL A 92 1.57 20.41 10.92
CA VAL A 92 1.58 18.95 10.78
C VAL A 92 0.75 18.52 9.56
N TYR A 93 -0.39 19.16 9.33
CA TYR A 93 -1.19 18.91 8.13
C TYR A 93 -0.46 19.27 6.84
N TYR A 94 0.16 20.45 6.76
CA TYR A 94 0.90 20.86 5.56
C TYR A 94 2.16 20.00 5.33
N ALA A 95 2.87 19.62 6.39
CA ALA A 95 3.97 18.67 6.31
C ALA A 95 3.49 17.31 5.79
N GLY A 96 2.35 16.83 6.28
CA GLY A 96 1.68 15.64 5.77
C GLY A 96 1.33 15.78 4.29
N ALA A 97 0.70 16.88 3.87
CA ALA A 97 0.33 17.11 2.47
C ALA A 97 1.55 17.15 1.53
N ALA A 98 2.63 17.81 1.94
CA ALA A 98 3.89 17.83 1.20
C ALA A 98 4.47 16.41 1.08
N LEU A 99 4.45 15.65 2.18
CA LEU A 99 4.91 14.26 2.19
C LEU A 99 4.04 13.35 1.29
N MET A 100 2.73 13.58 1.21
CA MET A 100 1.82 12.90 0.27
C MET A 100 2.23 13.16 -1.18
N ALA A 101 2.50 14.43 -1.49
CA ALA A 101 2.84 14.83 -2.86
C ALA A 101 4.17 14.19 -3.29
N ILE A 102 5.18 14.22 -2.42
CA ILE A 102 6.49 13.60 -2.67
C ILE A 102 6.36 12.07 -2.78
N GLY A 103 5.63 11.44 -1.85
CA GLY A 103 5.42 9.99 -1.86
C GLY A 103 4.68 9.52 -3.10
N SER A 104 3.62 10.24 -3.48
CA SER A 104 2.84 9.97 -4.70
C SER A 104 3.65 10.22 -5.97
N LEU A 105 4.50 11.24 -6.01
CA LEU A 105 5.43 11.46 -7.11
C LEU A 105 6.34 10.24 -7.29
N PHE A 106 6.96 9.74 -6.21
CA PHE A 106 7.80 8.54 -6.30
C PHE A 106 7.02 7.30 -6.73
N VAL A 107 5.81 7.07 -6.21
CA VAL A 107 4.98 5.92 -6.61
C VAL A 107 4.59 6.00 -8.08
N ILE A 108 4.06 7.15 -8.53
CA ILE A 108 3.59 7.33 -9.91
C ILE A 108 4.77 7.27 -10.88
N SER A 109 5.87 7.98 -10.60
CA SER A 109 7.05 7.94 -11.47
C SER A 109 7.67 6.53 -11.52
N SER A 110 7.67 5.78 -10.40
CA SER A 110 8.10 4.38 -10.41
C SER A 110 7.20 3.51 -11.29
N PHE A 111 5.88 3.68 -11.14
CA PHE A 111 4.89 2.93 -11.91
C PHE A 111 4.99 3.22 -13.41
N LEU A 112 5.17 4.47 -13.79
CA LEU A 112 5.35 4.87 -15.19
C LEU A 112 6.65 4.31 -15.78
N ALA A 113 7.71 4.20 -14.96
CA ALA A 113 8.98 3.67 -15.42
C ALA A 113 9.01 2.14 -15.52
N LEU A 114 8.35 1.41 -14.61
CA LEU A 114 8.26 -0.07 -14.64
C LEU A 114 7.12 -0.58 -15.53
N GLY A 115 6.09 0.23 -15.73
CA GLY A 115 4.84 -0.19 -16.34
C GLY A 115 4.02 -1.14 -15.46
N PHE A 116 2.90 -1.58 -15.99
CA PHE A 116 1.96 -2.45 -15.28
C PHE A 116 2.58 -3.82 -14.96
N SER A 117 3.16 -4.50 -15.97
CA SER A 117 3.74 -5.83 -15.80
C SER A 117 4.95 -5.82 -14.86
N GLY A 118 5.80 -4.79 -14.94
CA GLY A 118 6.94 -4.63 -14.02
C GLY A 118 6.51 -4.38 -12.57
N THR A 119 5.33 -3.79 -12.36
CA THR A 119 4.79 -3.54 -11.02
C THR A 119 4.05 -4.75 -10.44
N PHE A 120 3.32 -5.50 -11.26
CA PHE A 120 2.40 -6.56 -10.81
C PHE A 120 2.92 -7.98 -11.07
N LEU A 121 4.16 -8.25 -10.63
CA LEU A 121 4.76 -9.61 -10.64
C LEU A 121 4.87 -10.23 -12.05
N GLY A 122 5.06 -9.41 -13.09
CA GLY A 122 5.19 -9.87 -14.47
C GLY A 122 6.36 -10.84 -14.69
N ASP A 123 7.40 -10.74 -13.86
CA ASP A 123 8.52 -11.69 -13.81
C ASP A 123 8.07 -13.14 -13.54
N TYR A 124 7.05 -13.34 -12.70
CA TYR A 124 6.47 -14.67 -12.46
C TYR A 124 5.70 -15.22 -13.67
N PHE A 125 5.36 -14.38 -14.64
CA PHE A 125 4.68 -14.73 -15.90
C PHE A 125 5.63 -14.79 -17.11
N ASP A 126 6.96 -14.78 -16.90
CA ASP A 126 7.99 -14.65 -17.95
C ASP A 126 7.91 -13.32 -18.73
N ILE A 127 7.22 -12.32 -18.21
CA ILE A 127 7.23 -10.96 -18.75
C ILE A 127 8.41 -10.24 -18.09
N LEU A 128 9.61 -10.58 -18.54
CA LEU A 128 10.84 -9.98 -18.04
C LEU A 128 11.08 -8.65 -18.74
N MET A 129 11.51 -7.66 -17.96
CA MET A 129 11.91 -6.37 -18.50
C MET A 129 13.32 -6.50 -19.09
N ASP A 130 13.52 -6.06 -20.33
CA ASP A 130 14.79 -6.24 -21.06
C ASP A 130 15.99 -5.62 -20.34
N GLN A 131 15.77 -4.51 -19.63
CA GLN A 131 16.79 -3.82 -18.86
C GLN A 131 16.23 -3.26 -17.55
N LYS A 132 17.08 -3.23 -16.53
CA LYS A 132 16.77 -2.57 -15.26
C LYS A 132 16.55 -1.08 -15.51
N VAL A 133 15.43 -0.55 -15.02
CA VAL A 133 15.17 0.89 -15.04
C VAL A 133 16.20 1.62 -14.19
N THR A 134 16.93 2.53 -14.82
CA THR A 134 17.92 3.40 -14.16
C THR A 134 17.50 4.86 -14.15
N GLY A 135 16.40 5.22 -14.82
CA GLY A 135 15.85 6.58 -14.84
C GLY A 135 15.19 6.99 -13.52
N PHE A 136 14.74 8.23 -13.42
CA PHE A 136 13.99 8.70 -12.25
C PHE A 136 12.73 7.86 -12.02
N PRO A 137 12.43 7.42 -10.78
CA PRO A 137 13.11 7.73 -9.52
C PRO A 137 14.19 6.73 -9.05
N PHE A 138 14.54 5.74 -9.88
CA PHE A 138 15.52 4.69 -9.56
C PHE A 138 16.98 5.17 -9.57
N ASN A 139 17.27 6.34 -10.16
CA ASN A 139 18.58 6.99 -10.05
C ASN A 139 18.81 7.71 -8.72
N VAL A 140 17.75 8.02 -7.96
CA VAL A 140 17.85 8.76 -6.69
C VAL A 140 17.90 7.82 -5.49
N MET A 141 17.12 6.74 -5.51
CA MET A 141 17.05 5.78 -4.41
C MET A 141 16.67 4.39 -4.87
N ASP A 142 17.03 3.40 -4.06
CA ASP A 142 16.60 2.02 -4.25
C ASP A 142 15.13 1.85 -3.86
N ASN A 143 14.37 1.11 -4.66
CA ASN A 143 12.97 0.76 -4.40
C ASN A 143 12.05 1.99 -4.13
N PRO A 144 12.06 3.00 -5.02
CA PRO A 144 11.34 4.27 -4.83
C PRO A 144 9.83 4.09 -4.62
N MET A 145 9.20 3.06 -5.20
CA MET A 145 7.78 2.76 -4.97
C MET A 145 7.47 2.39 -3.51
N TYR A 146 8.38 1.69 -2.83
CA TYR A 146 8.21 1.29 -1.42
C TYR A 146 8.39 2.48 -0.48
N TRP A 147 9.42 3.30 -0.72
CA TRP A 147 9.63 4.53 0.03
C TRP A 147 8.50 5.53 -0.18
N GLY A 148 8.04 5.70 -1.43
CA GLY A 148 6.91 6.55 -1.76
C GLY A 148 5.61 6.09 -1.11
N SER A 149 5.34 4.78 -1.10
CA SER A 149 4.17 4.21 -0.42
C SER A 149 4.24 4.41 1.09
N THR A 150 5.42 4.23 1.70
CA THR A 150 5.66 4.48 3.13
C THR A 150 5.41 5.94 3.48
N ALA A 151 5.93 6.86 2.68
CA ALA A 151 5.69 8.30 2.83
C ALA A 151 4.19 8.63 2.72
N ASN A 152 3.46 8.00 1.80
CA ASN A 152 2.01 8.18 1.67
C ASN A 152 1.23 7.68 2.89
N TYR A 153 1.57 6.52 3.46
CA TYR A 153 0.92 6.06 4.70
C TYR A 153 1.24 6.95 5.89
N LEU A 154 2.49 7.38 6.03
CA LEU A 154 2.89 8.31 7.09
C LEU A 154 2.16 9.66 6.92
N SER A 155 2.09 10.16 5.68
CA SER A 155 1.34 11.36 5.35
C SER A 155 -0.14 11.23 5.71
N LEU A 156 -0.80 10.12 5.34
CA LEU A 156 -2.18 9.86 5.73
C LEU A 156 -2.31 9.91 7.25
N ALA A 157 -1.42 9.26 7.99
CA ALA A 157 -1.43 9.32 9.46
C ALA A 157 -1.32 10.77 9.98
N LEU A 158 -0.47 11.61 9.39
CA LEU A 158 -0.29 13.02 9.77
C LEU A 158 -1.46 13.92 9.34
N MET A 159 -2.12 13.64 8.21
CA MET A 159 -3.23 14.46 7.68
C MET A 159 -4.60 14.05 8.24
N TYR A 160 -4.75 12.79 8.65
CA TYR A 160 -6.00 12.21 9.12
C TYR A 160 -6.62 12.98 10.29
N PHE A 161 -5.78 13.65 11.09
CA PHE A 161 -6.21 14.50 12.20
C PHE A 161 -7.17 15.63 11.78
N ARG A 162 -7.09 16.15 10.54
CA ARG A 162 -7.93 17.28 10.08
C ARG A 162 -9.00 16.96 9.05
N ILE A 163 -8.85 15.91 8.23
CA ILE A 163 -9.88 15.53 7.24
C ILE A 163 -11.20 15.17 7.92
N THR A 164 -11.13 14.57 9.12
CA THR A 164 -12.32 14.23 9.91
C THR A 164 -12.98 15.45 10.56
N TRP A 165 -12.23 16.53 10.82
CA TRP A 165 -12.76 17.80 11.32
C TRP A 165 -13.45 18.63 10.22
N LEU A 166 -12.87 18.69 9.03
CA LEU A 166 -13.43 19.43 7.88
C LEU A 166 -14.73 18.82 7.33
N CYS A 167 -14.95 17.52 7.51
CA CYS A 167 -16.22 16.87 7.14
C CYS A 167 -17.26 16.86 8.28
N ALA A 168 -16.92 17.34 9.47
CA ALA A 168 -17.81 17.41 10.64
C ALA A 168 -18.31 18.84 10.92
N HIS A 169 -18.09 19.78 10.00
CA HIS A 169 -18.72 21.10 9.89
C HIS A 169 -19.29 21.25 8.49
#